data_AF-A0A7V5F119-F1
#
_entry.id   AF-A0A7V5F119-F1
#
_cell.length_a   1.000
_cell.length_b   1.000
_cell.length_c   1.000
_cell.angle_alpha   90.00
_cell.angle_beta   90.00
_cell.angle_gamma   90.00
#
_symmetry.space_group_name_H-M   'P 1'
#
loop_
_entity.id
_entity.type
_entity.pdbx_description
1 polymer ?
#
loop_
_entity_poly.entity_id
_entity_poly.type
_entity_poly.pdbx_seq_one_letter_code
_entity_poly.pdbx_strand_id
1 'polypeptide(L)'
;MDIQPVNPSERNLGGVDYFLLWAGVAISLAEIWAGGFLAPMGFWMGFLAIILGHIIGNTFMAMGGIMGSDHGIMAMVSVRPSFGIRGSNLAAVLNIIQLIGWASIMLIIGGRAGATLGESAGGILALSQFWIVIIGLGTLIWALCTGKSAWKIMQTTAVIALLLVIMAMTGVSFREFGSEVLAVKPKGMHFMTGLDLVIA
;
A
#
# COMPACT_ATOMS: atom_id res chain seq x y z
N MET A 1 15.84 -7.39 -19.36
CA MET A 1 15.26 -8.24 -18.28
C MET A 1 14.88 -9.55 -18.92
N ASP A 2 15.36 -10.66 -18.37
CA ASP A 2 14.93 -11.98 -18.83
C ASP A 2 13.49 -12.22 -18.39
N ILE A 3 12.64 -12.75 -19.29
CA ILE A 3 11.25 -13.12 -19.01
C ILE A 3 11.10 -14.61 -18.74
N GLN A 4 12.23 -15.33 -18.63
CA GLN A 4 12.26 -16.75 -18.32
C GLN A 4 11.74 -17.04 -16.91
N PRO A 5 11.12 -18.22 -16.71
CA PRO A 5 10.72 -18.67 -15.39
C PRO A 5 11.91 -18.79 -14.44
N VAL A 6 11.71 -18.43 -13.17
CA VAL A 6 12.70 -18.61 -12.12
C VAL A 6 12.77 -20.09 -11.73
N ASN A 7 13.99 -20.65 -11.73
CA ASN A 7 14.22 -22.04 -11.38
C ASN A 7 13.80 -22.34 -9.94
N PRO A 8 13.26 -23.54 -9.62
CA PRO A 8 12.86 -23.88 -8.26
C PRO A 8 13.96 -23.70 -7.21
N SER A 9 15.22 -23.97 -7.57
CA SER A 9 16.39 -23.80 -6.68
C SER A 9 16.71 -22.34 -6.33
N GLU A 10 16.18 -21.38 -7.09
CA GLU A 10 16.39 -19.94 -6.88
C GLU A 10 15.22 -19.28 -6.12
N ARG A 11 14.13 -20.03 -5.86
CA ARG A 11 12.95 -19.55 -5.13
C ARG A 11 13.22 -19.61 -3.62
N ASN A 12 13.49 -18.46 -3.02
CA ASN A 12 13.95 -18.35 -1.64
C ASN A 12 13.01 -17.55 -0.71
N LEU A 13 11.83 -17.16 -1.19
CA LEU A 13 10.81 -16.46 -0.40
C LEU A 13 9.76 -17.46 0.11
N GLY A 14 9.64 -17.57 1.43
CA GLY A 14 8.62 -18.40 2.08
C GLY A 14 7.36 -17.61 2.46
N GLY A 15 6.35 -18.30 3.00
CA GLY A 15 5.09 -17.67 3.44
C GLY A 15 5.28 -16.56 4.48
N VAL A 16 6.27 -16.69 5.37
CA VAL A 16 6.62 -15.66 6.36
C VAL A 16 7.23 -14.42 5.69
N ASP A 17 8.09 -14.60 4.70
CA ASP A 17 8.65 -13.47 3.94
C ASP A 17 7.55 -12.73 3.18
N TYR A 18 6.59 -13.46 2.58
CA TYR A 18 5.41 -12.86 1.98
C TYR A 18 4.57 -12.10 3.01
N PHE A 19 4.29 -12.70 4.16
CA PHE A 19 3.55 -12.04 5.23
C PHE A 19 4.21 -10.74 5.68
N LEU A 20 5.53 -10.76 5.93
CA LEU A 20 6.28 -9.57 6.34
C LEU A 20 6.34 -8.49 5.25
N LEU A 21 6.49 -8.91 3.99
CA LEU A 21 6.48 -8.02 2.84
C LEU A 21 5.13 -7.31 2.72
N TRP A 22 4.03 -8.06 2.77
CA TRP A 22 2.67 -7.51 2.65
C TRP A 22 2.23 -6.74 3.88
N ALA A 23 2.56 -7.20 5.09
CA ALA A 23 2.33 -6.44 6.32
C ALA A 23 3.02 -5.08 6.24
N GLY A 24 4.23 -5.04 5.67
CA GLY A 24 4.94 -3.79 5.53
C GLY A 24 4.40 -2.83 4.48
N VAL A 25 3.72 -3.34 3.45
CA VAL A 25 2.98 -2.51 2.49
C VAL A 25 1.66 -2.03 3.10
N ALA A 26 0.98 -2.91 3.86
CA ALA A 26 -0.30 -2.64 4.49
C ALA A 26 -0.21 -1.67 5.69
N ILE A 27 0.99 -1.37 6.18
CA ILE A 27 1.18 -0.36 7.21
C ILE A 27 1.70 0.90 6.52
N SER A 28 0.78 1.73 6.06
CA SER A 28 1.12 2.94 5.30
C SER A 28 0.19 4.11 5.63
N LEU A 29 0.62 5.32 5.25
CA LEU A 29 -0.18 6.53 5.42
C LEU A 29 -1.47 6.49 4.56
N ALA A 30 -1.46 5.76 3.45
CA ALA A 30 -2.64 5.60 2.61
C ALA A 30 -3.76 4.82 3.33
N GLU A 31 -3.42 3.81 4.13
CA GLU A 31 -4.41 3.07 4.91
C GLU A 31 -5.04 3.92 6.03
N ILE A 32 -4.23 4.78 6.65
CA ILE A 32 -4.74 5.75 7.63
C ILE A 32 -5.76 6.69 6.97
N TRP A 33 -5.47 7.15 5.75
CA TRP A 33 -6.39 7.98 4.96
C TRP A 33 -7.66 7.22 4.55
N ALA A 34 -7.51 5.98 4.06
CA ALA A 34 -8.64 5.12 3.69
C ALA A 34 -9.57 4.86 4.88
N GLY A 35 -9.01 4.58 6.05
CA GLY A 35 -9.78 4.46 7.30
C GLY A 35 -10.51 5.76 7.66
N GLY A 36 -9.90 6.92 7.42
CA GLY A 36 -10.55 8.23 7.58
C GLY A 36 -11.75 8.42 6.65
N PHE A 37 -11.69 7.95 5.41
CA PHE A 37 -12.82 7.97 4.48
C PHE A 37 -13.97 7.05 4.89
N LEU A 38 -13.69 5.99 5.66
CA LEU A 38 -14.70 5.10 6.23
C LEU A 38 -15.32 5.64 7.53
N ALA A 39 -14.77 6.70 8.12
CA ALA A 39 -15.29 7.29 9.36
C ALA A 39 -16.81 7.60 9.34
N PRO A 40 -17.41 8.08 8.22
CA PRO A 40 -18.86 8.29 8.13
C PRO A 40 -19.70 7.01 8.26
N MET A 41 -19.13 5.81 8.17
CA MET A 41 -19.86 4.55 8.41
C MET A 41 -20.01 4.24 9.90
N GLY A 42 -19.31 4.97 10.79
CA GLY A 42 -19.18 4.58 12.18
C GLY A 42 -18.24 3.38 12.37
N PHE A 43 -17.83 3.15 13.61
CA PHE A 43 -16.74 2.23 13.92
C PHE A 43 -17.01 0.79 13.44
N TRP A 44 -18.16 0.22 13.83
CA TRP A 44 -18.45 -1.20 13.57
C TRP A 44 -18.71 -1.50 12.09
N MET A 45 -19.41 -0.62 11.38
CA MET A 45 -19.67 -0.83 9.95
C MET A 45 -18.39 -0.63 9.12
N GLY A 46 -17.58 0.37 9.47
CA GLY A 46 -16.26 0.56 8.84
C GLY A 46 -15.35 -0.64 9.09
N PHE A 47 -15.28 -1.13 10.34
CA PHE A 47 -14.50 -2.32 10.68
C PHE A 47 -14.94 -3.56 9.91
N LEU A 48 -16.26 -3.82 9.82
CA LEU A 48 -16.79 -4.93 9.02
C LEU A 48 -16.48 -4.78 7.52
N ALA A 49 -16.59 -3.58 6.98
CA ALA A 49 -16.25 -3.30 5.59
C ALA A 49 -14.76 -3.58 5.32
N ILE A 50 -13.87 -3.18 6.24
CA ILE A 50 -12.42 -3.48 6.17
C ILE A 50 -12.19 -4.99 6.13
N ILE A 51 -12.72 -5.74 7.09
CA ILE A 51 -12.50 -7.19 7.17
C ILE A 51 -13.03 -7.91 5.92
N LEU A 52 -14.26 -7.60 5.51
CA LEU A 52 -14.86 -8.25 4.34
C LEU A 52 -14.16 -7.86 3.04
N GLY A 53 -13.82 -6.57 2.88
CA GLY A 53 -13.10 -6.11 1.71
C GLY A 53 -11.71 -6.74 1.58
N HIS A 54 -10.97 -6.87 2.69
CA HIS A 54 -9.68 -7.57 2.69
C HIS A 54 -9.82 -9.05 2.35
N ILE A 55 -10.81 -9.75 2.91
CA ILE A 55 -11.04 -11.16 2.57
C ILE A 55 -11.33 -11.31 1.07
N ILE A 56 -12.23 -10.49 0.53
CA ILE A 56 -12.62 -10.56 -0.88
C ILE A 56 -11.45 -10.17 -1.78
N GLY A 57 -10.87 -8.98 -1.59
CA GLY A 57 -9.77 -8.45 -2.41
C GLY A 57 -8.52 -9.32 -2.36
N ASN A 58 -8.07 -9.70 -1.16
CA ASN A 58 -6.86 -10.51 -1.02
C ASN A 58 -7.04 -11.93 -1.54
N THR A 59 -8.26 -12.47 -1.60
CA THR A 59 -8.51 -13.79 -2.21
C THR A 59 -8.14 -13.77 -3.70
N PHE A 60 -8.59 -12.76 -4.45
CA PHE A 60 -8.24 -12.62 -5.86
C PHE A 60 -6.75 -12.39 -6.08
N MET A 61 -6.14 -11.55 -5.25
CA MET A 61 -4.70 -11.31 -5.29
C MET A 61 -3.90 -12.58 -4.98
N ALA A 62 -4.32 -13.36 -3.99
CA ALA A 62 -3.67 -14.61 -3.61
C ALA A 62 -3.75 -15.65 -4.73
N MET A 63 -4.89 -15.79 -5.40
CA MET A 63 -5.02 -16.68 -6.56
C MET A 63 -4.02 -16.34 -7.67
N GLY A 64 -3.84 -15.04 -7.97
CA GLY A 64 -2.81 -14.59 -8.92
C GLY A 64 -1.38 -14.86 -8.44
N GLY A 65 -1.13 -14.67 -7.14
CA GLY A 65 0.16 -14.93 -6.50
C GLY A 65 0.57 -16.41 -6.52
N ILE A 66 -0.38 -17.33 -6.31
CA ILE A 66 -0.17 -18.78 -6.41
C ILE A 66 0.30 -19.16 -7.82
N MET A 67 -0.40 -18.65 -8.85
CA MET A 67 -0.04 -18.94 -10.25
C MET A 67 1.40 -18.52 -10.59
N GLY A 68 1.81 -17.32 -10.14
CA GLY A 68 3.17 -16.82 -10.32
C GLY A 68 4.21 -17.62 -9.52
N SER A 69 3.87 -18.03 -8.30
CA SER A 69 4.76 -18.79 -7.40
C SER A 69 5.00 -20.23 -7.87
N ASP A 70 3.95 -20.90 -8.35
CA ASP A 70 4.03 -22.29 -8.82
C ASP A 70 4.85 -22.38 -10.13
N HIS A 71 4.58 -21.47 -11.07
CA HIS A 71 5.21 -21.50 -12.39
C HIS A 71 6.50 -20.67 -12.46
N GLY A 72 6.82 -19.87 -11.44
CA GLY A 72 7.99 -18.98 -11.42
C GLY A 72 7.95 -17.90 -12.48
N ILE A 73 6.76 -17.53 -12.96
CA ILE A 73 6.57 -16.58 -14.07
C ILE A 73 6.17 -15.20 -13.56
N MET A 74 6.52 -14.17 -14.32
CA MET A 74 6.11 -12.80 -14.03
C MET A 74 4.59 -12.62 -14.22
N ALA A 75 4.01 -11.67 -13.48
CA ALA A 75 2.58 -11.33 -13.57
C ALA A 75 2.10 -11.01 -14.99
N MET A 76 2.91 -10.31 -15.80
CA MET A 76 2.52 -10.01 -17.20
C MET A 76 2.65 -11.21 -18.14
N VAL A 77 3.35 -12.27 -17.73
CA VAL A 77 3.43 -13.52 -18.49
C VAL A 77 2.23 -14.42 -18.14
N SER A 78 1.75 -14.39 -16.89
CA SER A 78 0.63 -15.22 -16.45
C SER A 78 -0.71 -14.87 -17.11
N VAL A 79 -0.85 -13.68 -17.70
CA VAL A 79 -2.06 -13.26 -18.43
C VAL A 79 -2.07 -13.70 -19.90
N ARG A 80 -0.95 -14.21 -20.43
CA ARG A 80 -0.85 -14.65 -21.84
C ARG A 80 -1.78 -15.81 -22.22
N PRO A 81 -2.09 -16.80 -21.37
CA PRO A 81 -3.05 -17.84 -21.72
C PRO A 81 -4.45 -17.31 -22.06
N SER A 82 -4.88 -16.23 -21.43
CA SER A 82 -6.21 -15.64 -21.65
C SER A 82 -6.24 -14.61 -22.80
N PHE A 83 -5.20 -13.78 -22.92
CA PHE A 83 -5.17 -12.66 -23.88
C PHE A 83 -4.23 -12.88 -25.06
N GLY A 84 -3.49 -13.99 -25.09
CA GLY A 84 -2.40 -14.23 -26.03
C GLY A 84 -1.17 -13.36 -25.78
N ILE A 85 -0.13 -13.58 -26.58
CA ILE A 85 1.16 -12.85 -26.46
C ILE A 85 0.96 -11.36 -26.72
N ARG A 86 0.26 -11.00 -27.81
CA ARG A 86 0.04 -9.59 -28.17
C ARG A 86 -0.97 -8.91 -27.25
N GLY A 87 -2.02 -9.60 -26.80
CA GLY A 87 -2.99 -9.03 -25.87
C GLY A 87 -2.41 -8.78 -24.48
N SER A 88 -1.41 -9.56 -24.05
CA SER A 88 -0.69 -9.30 -22.79
C SER A 88 0.01 -7.94 -22.74
N ASN A 89 0.34 -7.34 -23.90
CA ASN A 89 0.91 -6.01 -23.95
C ASN A 89 -0.07 -4.93 -23.46
N LEU A 90 -1.37 -5.08 -23.75
CA LEU A 90 -2.38 -4.13 -23.25
C LEU A 90 -2.44 -4.18 -21.72
N ALA A 91 -2.49 -5.38 -21.14
CA ALA A 91 -2.46 -5.56 -19.68
C ALA A 91 -1.20 -4.95 -19.05
N ALA A 92 -0.04 -5.13 -19.70
CA ALA A 92 1.22 -4.54 -19.25
C ALA A 92 1.19 -3.00 -19.29
N VAL A 93 0.70 -2.40 -20.38
CA VAL A 93 0.57 -0.94 -20.50
C VAL A 93 -0.37 -0.37 -19.43
N LEU A 94 -1.53 -1.00 -19.23
CA LEU A 94 -2.47 -0.58 -18.19
C LEU A 94 -1.87 -0.68 -16.79
N ASN A 95 -1.10 -1.74 -16.51
CA ASN A 95 -0.39 -1.89 -15.25
C ASN A 95 0.68 -0.81 -15.04
N ILE A 96 1.44 -0.45 -16.09
CA ILE A 96 2.42 0.66 -16.01
C ILE A 96 1.71 1.98 -15.69
N ILE A 97 0.59 2.27 -16.36
CA ILE A 97 -0.20 3.49 -16.09
C ILE A 97 -0.69 3.51 -14.64
N GLN A 98 -1.20 2.38 -14.14
CA GLN A 98 -1.59 2.24 -12.74
C GLN A 98 -0.43 2.54 -11.80
N LEU A 99 0.76 1.96 -12.06
CA LEU A 99 1.92 2.12 -11.19
C LEU A 99 2.41 3.56 -11.14
N ILE A 100 2.35 4.27 -12.28
CA ILE A 100 2.61 5.72 -12.34
C ILE A 100 1.59 6.49 -11.50
N GLY A 101 0.31 6.16 -11.60
CA GLY A 101 -0.75 6.78 -10.79
C GLY A 101 -0.52 6.57 -9.30
N TRP A 102 -0.24 5.33 -8.89
CA TRP A 102 0.05 4.98 -7.49
C TRP A 102 1.27 5.70 -6.94
N ALA A 103 2.39 5.68 -7.68
CA ALA A 103 3.61 6.39 -7.29
C ALA A 103 3.36 7.89 -7.15
N SER A 104 2.57 8.48 -8.06
CA SER A 104 2.21 9.90 -8.02
C SER A 104 1.43 10.26 -6.76
N ILE A 105 0.42 9.46 -6.39
CA ILE A 105 -0.35 9.67 -5.16
C ILE A 105 0.54 9.57 -3.93
N MET A 106 1.43 8.58 -3.87
CA MET A 106 2.36 8.42 -2.76
C MET A 106 3.31 9.61 -2.61
N LEU A 107 3.81 10.16 -3.72
CA LEU A 107 4.61 11.38 -3.69
C LEU A 107 3.81 12.59 -3.21
N ILE A 108 2.56 12.74 -3.63
CA ILE A 108 1.69 13.85 -3.18
C ILE A 108 1.44 13.75 -1.68
N ILE A 109 1.09 12.57 -1.18
CA ILE A 109 0.82 12.35 0.25
C ILE A 109 2.11 12.59 1.07
N GLY A 110 3.24 12.02 0.66
CA GLY A 110 4.53 12.23 1.31
C GLY A 110 4.96 13.70 1.28
N GLY A 111 4.70 14.39 0.17
CA GLY A 111 5.00 15.82 0.02
C GLY A 111 4.17 16.72 0.93
N ARG A 112 2.89 16.40 1.11
CA ARG A 112 2.01 17.09 2.06
C ARG A 112 2.47 16.87 3.51
N ALA A 113 2.82 15.62 3.85
CA ALA A 113 3.35 15.31 5.18
C ALA A 113 4.68 16.04 5.45
N GLY A 114 5.58 16.11 4.47
CA GLY A 114 6.82 16.89 4.57
C GLY A 114 6.55 18.39 4.77
N ALA A 115 5.62 18.95 3.99
CA ALA A 115 5.23 20.36 4.13
C ALA A 115 4.71 20.68 5.54
N THR A 116 3.84 19.82 6.10
CA THR A 116 3.33 20.01 7.47
C THR A 116 4.41 19.99 8.55
N LEU A 117 5.50 19.23 8.34
CA LEU A 117 6.66 19.25 9.24
C LEU A 117 7.48 20.54 9.08
N GLY A 118 7.61 21.02 7.85
CA GLY A 118 8.36 22.23 7.49
C GLY A 118 7.63 23.55 7.77
N GLU A 119 6.34 23.53 8.10
CA GLU A 119 5.55 24.73 8.41
C GLU A 119 6.20 25.57 9.52
N SER A 120 6.76 24.92 10.55
CA SER A 120 7.43 25.58 11.68
C SER A 120 8.71 26.34 11.28
N ALA A 121 9.40 25.90 10.22
CA ALA A 121 10.62 26.50 9.72
C ALA A 121 10.37 27.59 8.65
N GLY A 122 9.19 27.58 8.03
CA GLY A 122 8.81 28.51 6.97
C GLY A 122 9.61 28.37 5.68
N GLY A 123 9.27 29.19 4.68
CA GLY A 123 9.96 29.25 3.39
C GLY A 123 9.73 28.02 2.50
N ILE A 124 10.77 27.59 1.78
CA ILE A 124 10.71 26.47 0.82
C ILE A 124 10.28 25.14 1.49
N LEU A 125 10.58 24.97 2.78
CA LEU A 125 10.25 23.76 3.54
C LEU A 125 8.75 23.61 3.79
N ALA A 126 7.98 24.70 3.72
CA ALA A 126 6.51 24.66 3.84
C ALA A 126 5.82 24.31 2.51
N LEU A 127 6.55 24.25 1.38
CA LEU A 127 5.98 23.92 0.08
C LEU A 127 5.95 22.41 -0.15
N SER A 128 4.78 21.87 -0.44
CA SER A 128 4.62 20.44 -0.79
C SER A 128 5.40 20.06 -2.04
N GLN A 129 5.53 20.96 -3.03
CA GLN A 129 6.27 20.69 -4.27
C GLN A 129 7.74 20.40 -4.02
N PHE A 130 8.36 21.09 -3.06
CA PHE A 130 9.75 20.85 -2.69
C PHE A 130 9.96 19.41 -2.21
N TRP A 131 9.10 18.96 -1.29
CA TRP A 131 9.14 17.60 -0.77
C TRP A 131 8.80 16.55 -1.83
N ILE A 132 7.84 16.82 -2.73
CA ILE A 132 7.53 15.92 -3.85
C ILE A 132 8.76 15.68 -4.71
N VAL A 133 9.49 16.74 -5.08
CA VAL A 133 10.69 16.64 -5.92
C VAL A 133 11.82 15.93 -5.17
N ILE A 134 12.06 16.26 -3.90
CA ILE A 134 13.10 15.63 -3.10
C ILE A 134 12.83 14.15 -2.88
N ILE A 135 11.62 13.78 -2.48
CA ILE A 135 11.24 12.38 -2.26
C ILE A 135 11.31 11.62 -3.59
N GLY A 136 10.81 12.20 -4.69
CA GLY A 136 10.86 11.59 -6.01
C GLY A 136 12.27 11.37 -6.54
N LEU A 137 13.17 12.35 -6.36
CA LEU A 137 14.57 12.20 -6.74
C LEU A 137 15.28 11.17 -5.85
N GLY A 138 14.99 11.19 -4.55
CA GLY A 138 15.53 10.23 -3.58
C GLY A 138 15.13 8.79 -3.92
N THR A 139 13.85 8.55 -4.24
CA THR A 139 13.38 7.22 -4.64
C THR A 139 13.91 6.79 -6.00
N LEU A 140 14.10 7.72 -6.95
CA LEU A 140 14.72 7.43 -8.24
C LEU A 140 16.20 7.03 -8.07
N ILE A 141 16.97 7.82 -7.33
CA ILE A 141 18.38 7.51 -7.03
C ILE A 141 18.47 6.16 -6.32
N TRP A 142 17.60 5.92 -5.35
CA TRP A 142 17.54 4.65 -4.65
C TRP A 142 17.25 3.47 -5.59
N ALA A 143 16.30 3.62 -6.51
CA ALA A 143 15.96 2.60 -7.50
C ALA A 143 17.14 2.28 -8.44
N LEU A 144 18.02 3.27 -8.71
CA LEU A 144 19.19 3.11 -9.57
C LEU A 144 20.44 2.61 -8.83
N CYS A 145 20.63 3.00 -7.57
CA CYS A 145 21.88 2.77 -6.83
C CYS A 145 21.84 1.56 -5.87
N THR A 146 20.67 1.11 -5.42
CA THR A 146 20.61 0.19 -4.28
C THR A 146 20.59 -1.29 -4.68
N GLY A 147 21.52 -2.07 -4.11
CA GLY A 147 21.52 -3.54 -4.11
C GLY A 147 20.60 -4.15 -3.03
N LYS A 148 20.14 -5.39 -3.27
CA LYS A 148 19.07 -6.10 -2.54
C LYS A 148 19.15 -6.16 -1.00
N SER A 149 20.32 -5.93 -0.38
CA SER A 149 20.54 -6.17 1.05
C SER A 149 19.99 -5.06 1.97
N ALA A 150 20.09 -3.79 1.59
CA ALA A 150 19.63 -2.67 2.42
C ALA A 150 18.09 -2.58 2.52
N TRP A 151 17.38 -3.11 1.51
CA TRP A 151 15.93 -3.07 1.42
C TRP A 151 15.25 -3.78 2.61
N LYS A 152 15.71 -4.99 2.96
CA LYS A 152 15.08 -5.79 4.02
C LYS A 152 15.17 -5.12 5.39
N ILE A 153 16.33 -4.54 5.72
CA ILE A 153 16.55 -3.85 7.00
C ILE A 153 15.67 -2.61 7.08
N MET A 154 15.73 -1.73 6.07
CA MET A 154 14.96 -0.48 6.05
C MET A 154 13.46 -0.74 6.11
N GLN A 155 12.96 -1.70 5.32
CA GLN A 155 11.55 -2.09 5.34
C GLN A 155 11.14 -2.54 6.74
N THR A 156 11.91 -3.46 7.35
CA THR A 156 11.56 -4.00 8.67
C THR A 156 11.54 -2.89 9.74
N THR A 157 12.52 -1.98 9.72
CA THR A 157 12.57 -0.84 10.64
C THR A 157 11.38 0.12 10.43
N ALA A 158 11.04 0.45 9.18
CA ALA A 158 9.92 1.34 8.88
C ALA A 158 8.59 0.76 9.38
N VAL A 159 8.37 -0.54 9.16
CA VAL A 159 7.16 -1.24 9.62
C VAL A 159 7.04 -1.22 11.14
N ILE A 160 8.12 -1.51 11.85
CA ILE A 160 8.14 -1.48 13.32
C ILE A 160 7.84 -0.06 13.82
N ALA A 161 8.48 0.96 13.23
CA ALA A 161 8.26 2.35 13.60
C ALA A 161 6.80 2.78 13.39
N LEU A 162 6.21 2.46 12.24
CA LEU A 162 4.82 2.78 11.94
C LEU A 162 3.84 2.03 12.85
N LEU A 163 4.10 0.76 13.18
CA LEU A 163 3.31 0.02 14.15
C LEU A 163 3.30 0.68 15.53
N LEU A 164 4.48 1.11 16.00
CA LEU A 164 4.59 1.82 17.28
C LEU A 164 3.79 3.13 17.27
N VAL A 165 3.86 3.89 16.17
CA VAL A 165 3.07 5.12 16.00
C VAL A 165 1.58 4.83 16.00
N ILE A 166 1.12 3.80 15.29
CA ILE A 166 -0.30 3.41 15.25
C ILE A 166 -0.79 2.99 16.64
N MET A 167 -0.01 2.18 17.37
CA MET A 167 -0.36 1.77 18.73
C MET A 167 -0.42 2.99 19.67
N ALA A 168 0.52 3.92 19.56
CA ALA A 168 0.52 5.15 20.34
C ALA A 168 -0.70 6.03 20.02
N MET A 169 -0.98 6.27 18.74
CA MET A 169 -2.15 7.06 18.29
C MET A 169 -3.47 6.42 18.73
N THR A 170 -3.58 5.10 18.63
CA THR A 170 -4.75 4.36 19.12
C THR A 170 -4.91 4.57 20.63
N GLY A 171 -3.82 4.46 21.39
CA GLY A 171 -3.82 4.70 22.83
C GLY A 171 -4.23 6.13 23.22
N VAL A 172 -3.77 7.14 22.47
CA VAL A 172 -4.20 8.54 22.66
C VAL A 172 -5.68 8.71 22.34
N SER A 173 -6.16 8.14 21.24
CA SER A 173 -7.56 8.21 20.83
C SER A 173 -8.50 7.64 21.90
N PHE A 174 -8.19 6.47 22.46
CA PHE A 174 -8.99 5.90 23.56
C PHE A 174 -8.91 6.71 24.86
N ARG A 175 -7.81 7.42 25.13
CA ARG A 175 -7.70 8.29 26.31
C ARG A 175 -8.51 9.58 26.16
N GLU A 176 -8.50 10.18 24.97
CA GLU A 176 -9.21 11.44 24.71
C GLU A 176 -10.71 11.24 24.50
N PHE A 177 -11.11 10.20 23.77
CA PHE A 177 -12.50 9.99 23.34
C PHE A 177 -13.20 8.83 24.07
N GLY A 178 -12.49 8.05 24.89
CA GLY A 178 -13.07 6.97 25.68
C GLY A 178 -13.81 5.92 24.84
N SER A 179 -14.94 5.43 25.35
CA SER A 179 -15.81 4.47 24.63
C SER A 179 -16.69 5.13 23.57
N GLU A 180 -16.71 6.46 23.46
CA GLU A 180 -17.54 7.17 22.48
C GLU A 180 -17.06 6.92 21.04
N VAL A 181 -15.77 6.61 20.86
CA VAL A 181 -15.20 6.17 19.57
C VAL A 181 -15.95 4.96 19.01
N LEU A 182 -16.36 4.03 19.88
CA LEU A 182 -17.05 2.81 19.50
C LEU A 182 -18.56 3.04 19.26
N ALA A 183 -19.09 4.17 19.75
CA ALA A 183 -20.50 4.53 19.66
C ALA A 183 -20.82 5.47 18.49
N VAL A 184 -19.82 5.82 17.66
CA VAL A 184 -20.02 6.68 16.49
C VAL A 184 -21.04 6.05 15.55
N LYS A 185 -22.18 6.73 15.38
CA LYS A 185 -23.26 6.28 14.50
C LYS A 185 -22.93 6.59 13.03
N PRO A 186 -23.31 5.69 12.09
CA PRO A 186 -23.17 5.93 10.66
C PRO A 186 -23.90 7.21 10.23
N LYS A 187 -23.20 8.05 9.48
CA LYS A 187 -23.71 9.23 8.78
C LYS A 187 -23.53 9.03 7.27
N GLY A 188 -24.56 8.48 6.62
CA GLY A 188 -24.84 8.69 5.19
C GLY A 188 -24.01 7.89 4.17
N MET A 189 -22.95 7.18 4.55
CA MET A 189 -22.22 6.31 3.61
C MET A 189 -22.86 4.92 3.54
N HIS A 190 -23.23 4.50 2.33
CA HIS A 190 -23.79 3.18 2.10
C HIS A 190 -22.72 2.08 2.24
N PHE A 191 -23.08 0.94 2.83
CA PHE A 191 -22.13 -0.13 3.13
C PHE A 191 -21.37 -0.62 1.89
N MET A 192 -22.06 -0.79 0.76
CA MET A 192 -21.43 -1.25 -0.48
C MET A 192 -20.39 -0.27 -1.03
N THR A 193 -20.59 1.04 -0.83
CA THR A 193 -19.60 2.05 -1.24
C THR A 193 -18.36 1.99 -0.34
N GLY A 194 -18.55 1.74 0.95
CA GLY A 194 -17.43 1.51 1.87
C GLY A 194 -16.68 0.23 1.58
N LEU A 195 -17.39 -0.84 1.23
CA LEU A 195 -16.80 -2.11 0.84
C LEU A 195 -15.99 -1.97 -0.46
N ASP A 196 -16.55 -1.28 -1.45
CA ASP A 196 -15.86 -0.99 -2.73
C ASP A 196 -14.58 -0.17 -2.50
N LEU A 197 -14.63 0.84 -1.61
CA LEU A 197 -13.45 1.63 -1.23
C LEU A 197 -12.33 0.79 -0.60
N VAL A 198 -12.66 -0.28 0.12
CA VAL A 198 -11.65 -1.19 0.71
C VAL A 198 -11.07 -2.15 -0.32
N ILE A 199 -11.85 -2.54 -1.33
CA ILE A 199 -11.43 -3.50 -2.36
C ILE A 199 -10.61 -2.82 -3.47
N ALA A 200 -10.92 -1.56 -3.78
CA ALA A 200 -10.32 -0.78 -4.85
C ALA A 200 -8.86 -0.36 -4.57
#